data_AF-A0A973FVJ8-F1
#
_entry.id   AF-A0A973FVJ8-F1
#
_cell.length_a   1.000
_cell.length_b   1.000
_cell.length_c   1.000
_cell.angle_alpha   90.00
_cell.angle_beta   90.00
_cell.angle_gamma   90.00
#
_symmetry.space_group_name_H-M   'P 1'
#
loop_
_entity.id
_entity.type
_entity.pdbx_description
1 polymer ?
#
loop_
_entity_poly.entity_id
_entity_poly.type
_entity_poly.pdbx_seq_one_letter_code
_entity_poly.pdbx_strand_id
1 'polypeptide(L)'
;APNCVFQVPEAGLKINREYLIQNLPMSVSARERALVLVGMQSRLEAVSRSTEGHCMLIYRQHWYLVANHTIYIGSNKHSHGEALPLEQTVTILLGRGGWPITIRLHSTIITR
;
A
#
# COMPACT_ATOMS: atom_id res chain seq x y z
N ALA A 1 -4.76 -3.47 -12.81
CA ALA A 1 -4.98 -2.05 -13.10
C ALA A 1 -3.69 -1.49 -13.66
N PRO A 2 -3.61 -1.06 -14.92
CA PRO A 2 -2.40 -0.39 -15.40
C PRO A 2 -2.35 0.99 -14.76
N ASN A 3 -1.35 1.20 -13.90
CA ASN A 3 -0.76 2.49 -13.52
C ASN A 3 -1.65 3.54 -12.84
N CYS A 4 -2.23 3.22 -11.68
CA CYS A 4 -2.61 4.28 -10.73
C CYS A 4 -1.33 4.96 -10.22
N VAL A 5 -1.02 6.14 -10.75
CA VAL A 5 0.09 6.99 -10.27
C VAL A 5 -0.49 7.95 -9.25
N PHE A 6 0.03 7.91 -8.02
CA PHE A 6 -0.39 8.78 -6.93
C PHE A 6 0.81 9.57 -6.42
N GLN A 7 0.65 10.89 -6.26
CA GLN A 7 1.65 11.75 -5.63
C GLN A 7 1.45 11.74 -4.11
N VAL A 8 2.50 11.38 -3.38
CA VAL A 8 2.45 11.31 -1.91
C VAL A 8 2.56 12.74 -1.35
N PRO A 9 1.60 13.21 -0.54
CA PRO A 9 1.70 14.51 0.11
C PRO A 9 2.80 14.51 1.19
N GLU A 10 3.24 15.69 1.64
CA GLU A 10 4.27 15.82 2.69
C GLU A 10 3.90 15.11 4.00
N ALA A 11 2.60 15.00 4.29
CA ALA A 11 2.06 14.25 5.43
C ALA A 11 2.29 12.72 5.34
N GLY A 12 2.79 12.22 4.21
CA GLY A 12 2.94 10.80 3.92
C GLY A 12 1.69 10.18 3.31
N LEU A 13 1.77 8.88 3.03
CA LEU A 13 0.66 8.10 2.47
C LEU A 13 0.40 6.88 3.35
N LYS A 14 -0.81 6.76 3.90
CA LYS A 14 -1.25 5.55 4.60
C LYS A 14 -1.96 4.64 3.60
N ILE A 15 -1.53 3.39 3.52
CA ILE A 15 -2.11 2.38 2.64
C ILE A 15 -2.86 1.38 3.51
N ASN A 16 -4.18 1.39 3.45
CA ASN A 16 -5.08 0.42 4.07
C ASN A 16 -6.13 -0.07 3.07
N ARG A 17 -7.09 -0.84 3.57
CA ARG A 17 -8.20 -1.34 2.76
C ARG A 17 -9.01 -0.23 2.10
N GLU A 18 -9.27 0.85 2.83
CA GLU A 18 -10.05 1.97 2.30
C GLU A 18 -9.30 2.67 1.16
N TYR A 19 -7.99 2.92 1.35
CA TYR A 19 -7.12 3.44 0.29
C TYR A 19 -7.19 2.58 -0.97
N LEU A 20 -7.09 1.25 -0.85
CA LEU A 20 -7.22 0.35 -1.99
C LEU A 20 -8.58 0.48 -2.67
N ILE A 21 -9.66 0.46 -1.90
CA ILE A 21 -11.01 0.54 -2.46
C ILE A 21 -11.23 1.84 -3.25
N GLN A 22 -10.66 2.95 -2.78
CA GLN A 22 -10.76 4.26 -3.42
C GLN A 22 -9.87 4.40 -4.66
N ASN A 23 -8.73 3.71 -4.69
CA ASN A 23 -7.71 3.91 -5.74
C ASN A 23 -7.60 2.75 -6.74
N LEU A 24 -8.23 1.60 -6.47
CA LEU A 24 -8.34 0.52 -7.44
C LEU A 24 -9.37 0.87 -8.53
N PRO A 25 -9.25 0.27 -9.74
CA PRO A 25 -10.28 0.43 -10.77
C PRO A 25 -11.64 0.06 -10.22
N MET A 26 -12.65 0.82 -10.61
CA MET A 26 -14.02 0.63 -10.12
C MET A 26 -14.54 -0.80 -10.29
N SER A 27 -14.22 -1.47 -11.41
CA SER A 27 -14.60 -2.86 -11.64
C SER A 27 -13.98 -3.83 -10.62
N VAL A 28 -12.74 -3.56 -10.21
CA VAL A 28 -12.02 -4.34 -9.21
C VAL A 28 -12.58 -4.07 -7.82
N SER A 29 -12.73 -2.81 -7.44
CA SER A 29 -13.24 -2.45 -6.12
C SER A 29 -14.70 -2.89 -5.93
N ALA A 30 -15.55 -2.78 -6.95
CA ALA A 30 -16.93 -3.27 -6.93
C ALA A 30 -16.99 -4.80 -6.77
N ARG A 31 -16.17 -5.54 -7.53
CA ARG A 31 -16.08 -7.00 -7.40
C ARG A 31 -15.66 -7.42 -5.99
N GLU A 32 -14.58 -6.83 -5.45
CA GLU A 32 -14.09 -7.20 -4.12
C GLU A 32 -15.10 -6.82 -3.01
N ARG A 33 -15.79 -5.68 -3.12
CA ARG A 33 -16.89 -5.32 -2.21
C ARG A 33 -18.04 -6.33 -2.26
N ALA A 34 -18.40 -6.80 -3.46
CA ALA A 34 -19.44 -7.82 -3.62
C ALA A 34 -19.04 -9.14 -2.98
N LEU A 35 -17.79 -9.60 -3.19
CA LEU A 35 -17.27 -10.81 -2.54
C LEU A 35 -17.39 -10.75 -1.01
N VAL A 36 -16.97 -9.62 -0.41
CA VAL A 36 -17.11 -9.41 1.04
C VAL A 36 -18.58 -9.44 1.48
N LEU A 37 -19.49 -8.83 0.71
CA LEU A 37 -20.92 -8.79 1.05
C LEU A 37 -21.55 -10.20 1.06
N VAL A 38 -21.18 -11.06 0.11
CA VAL A 38 -21.71 -12.43 0.01
C VAL A 38 -20.93 -13.45 0.84
N GLY A 39 -19.99 -13.00 1.68
CA GLY A 39 -19.17 -13.89 2.54
C GLY A 39 -18.18 -14.76 1.76
N MET A 40 -17.81 -14.37 0.55
CA MET A 40 -16.79 -15.05 -0.25
C MET A 40 -15.41 -14.42 -0.03
N GLN A 41 -14.36 -15.23 -0.21
CA GLN A 41 -12.98 -14.81 -0.01
C GLN A 41 -12.63 -13.59 -0.88
N SER A 42 -12.18 -12.51 -0.24
CA SER A 42 -11.70 -11.29 -0.90
C SER A 42 -10.25 -11.01 -0.54
N ARG A 43 -9.47 -10.53 -1.51
CA ARG A 43 -8.07 -10.11 -1.25
C ARG A 43 -7.99 -8.90 -0.32
N LEU A 44 -9.07 -8.11 -0.24
CA LEU A 44 -9.14 -6.97 0.68
C LEU A 44 -9.13 -7.39 2.15
N GLU A 45 -9.53 -8.62 2.47
CA GLU A 45 -9.54 -9.13 3.84
C GLU A 45 -8.13 -9.29 4.42
N ALA A 46 -7.14 -9.58 3.56
CA ALA A 46 -5.72 -9.63 3.94
C ALA A 46 -5.13 -8.25 4.27
N VAL A 47 -5.83 -7.17 3.92
CA VAL A 47 -5.38 -5.78 4.11
C VAL A 47 -6.06 -5.17 5.33
N SER A 48 -5.28 -4.46 6.14
CA SER A 48 -5.77 -3.91 7.41
C SER A 48 -6.83 -2.83 7.20
N ARG A 49 -7.81 -2.74 8.11
CA ARG A 49 -8.77 -1.63 8.22
C ARG A 49 -8.28 -0.50 9.13
N SER A 50 -7.12 -0.67 9.78
CA SER A 50 -6.61 0.28 10.76
C SER A 50 -6.45 1.68 10.16
N THR A 51 -6.80 2.69 10.96
CA THR A 51 -6.56 4.11 10.66
C THR A 51 -5.09 4.44 10.54
N GLU A 52 -4.22 3.63 11.16
CA GLU A 52 -2.78 3.77 11.02
C GLU A 52 -2.23 3.26 9.69
N GLY A 53 -3.05 2.56 8.88
CA GLY A 53 -2.56 1.95 7.66
C GLY A 53 -2.14 0.49 7.87
N HIS A 54 -2.25 -0.33 6.82
CA HIS A 54 -1.55 -1.61 6.75
C HIS A 54 -0.03 -1.37 6.64
N CYS A 55 0.35 -0.40 5.81
CA CYS A 55 1.67 0.21 5.80
C CYS A 55 1.54 1.71 5.51
N MET A 56 2.63 2.45 5.68
CA MET A 56 2.66 3.87 5.33
C MET A 56 3.99 4.27 4.68
N LEU A 57 3.94 5.26 3.80
CA LEU A 57 5.08 5.96 3.26
C LEU A 57 5.26 7.28 4.00
N ILE A 58 6.46 7.51 4.52
CA ILE A 58 6.81 8.74 5.23
C ILE A 58 8.12 9.32 4.70
N TYR A 59 8.24 10.65 4.71
CA TYR A 59 9.49 11.33 4.37
C TYR A 59 10.16 11.90 5.65
N ARG A 60 11.41 11.50 5.88
CA ARG A 60 12.25 11.91 7.00
C ARG A 60 13.70 12.02 6.51
N GLN A 61 14.02 13.09 5.78
CA GLN A 61 15.25 13.25 4.99
C GLN A 61 15.39 12.27 3.81
N HIS A 62 14.85 11.05 3.95
CA HIS A 62 14.67 10.04 2.91
C HIS A 62 13.26 9.45 2.99
N TRP A 63 12.85 8.71 1.96
CA TRP A 63 11.59 7.97 1.96
C TRP A 63 11.72 6.67 2.75
N TYR A 64 10.71 6.37 3.57
CA TYR A 64 10.61 5.13 4.32
C TYR A 64 9.24 4.49 4.11
N LEU A 65 9.24 3.16 4.02
CA LEU A 65 8.04 2.33 4.13
C LEU A 65 7.97 1.73 5.54
N VAL A 66 6.92 2.08 6.29
CA VAL A 66 6.68 1.54 7.63
C VAL A 66 5.59 0.46 7.56
N ALA A 67 5.92 -0.75 8.03
CA ALA A 67 5.06 -1.92 7.98
C ALA A 67 4.30 -2.13 9.30
N ASN A 68 3.16 -1.46 9.49
CA ASN A 68 2.34 -1.66 10.69
C ASN A 68 1.77 -3.07 10.79
N HIS A 69 1.40 -3.65 9.64
CA HIS A 69 0.96 -5.02 9.48
C HIS A 69 1.92 -5.78 8.55
N THR A 70 1.74 -7.10 8.49
CA THR A 70 2.63 -7.95 7.68
C THR A 70 2.55 -7.60 6.20
N ILE A 71 3.65 -7.11 5.65
CA ILE A 71 3.88 -6.97 4.21
C ILE A 71 4.97 -7.92 3.74
N TYR A 72 5.02 -8.17 2.43
CA TYR A 72 6.09 -8.92 1.81
C TYR A 72 6.77 -8.13 0.70
N ILE A 73 8.09 -8.21 0.63
CA ILE A 73 8.92 -7.69 -0.47
C ILE A 73 9.69 -8.88 -1.03
N GLY A 74 9.25 -9.39 -2.18
CA GLY A 74 9.70 -10.71 -2.65
C GLY A 74 9.33 -11.79 -1.63
N SER A 75 10.32 -12.54 -1.15
CA SER A 75 10.17 -13.56 -0.10
C SER A 75 10.29 -13.02 1.33
N ASN A 76 10.73 -11.77 1.49
CA ASN A 76 11.02 -11.19 2.80
C ASN A 76 9.75 -10.65 3.44
N LYS A 77 9.57 -10.94 4.73
CA LYS A 77 8.41 -10.53 5.53
C LYS A 77 8.81 -9.36 6.43
N HIS A 78 8.02 -8.30 6.43
CA HIS A 78 8.21 -7.13 7.29
C HIS A 78 6.94 -6.80 8.07
N SER A 79 7.03 -6.38 9.33
CA SER A 79 5.84 -6.15 10.18
C SER A 79 6.14 -5.36 11.45
N HIS A 80 5.10 -5.08 12.26
CA HIS A 80 5.22 -4.51 13.61
C HIS A 80 5.95 -3.16 13.69
N GLY A 81 5.70 -2.27 12.73
CA GLY A 81 6.26 -0.93 12.70
C GLY A 81 7.69 -0.87 12.15
N GLU A 82 8.20 -1.97 11.60
CA GLU A 82 9.48 -1.99 10.90
C GLU A 82 9.52 -0.93 9.79
N ALA A 83 10.56 -0.12 9.78
CA ALA A 83 10.77 0.96 8.81
C ALA A 83 11.89 0.58 7.83
N LEU A 84 11.56 0.61 6.54
CA LEU A 84 12.45 0.23 5.45
C LEU A 84 12.79 1.47 4.62
N PRO A 85 14.07 1.81 4.44
CA PRO A 85 14.43 2.90 3.54
C PRO A 85 14.05 2.52 2.10
N LEU A 86 13.48 3.47 1.37
CA LEU A 86 13.14 3.32 -0.04
C LEU A 86 14.05 4.23 -0.88
N GLU A 87 14.90 3.62 -1.70
CA GLU A 87 15.78 4.33 -2.64
C GLU A 87 15.31 4.23 -4.09
N GLN A 88 14.43 3.26 -4.38
CA GLN A 88 14.01 2.92 -5.74
C GLN A 88 12.57 2.42 -5.78
N THR A 89 12.15 1.99 -6.97
CA THR A 89 10.85 1.34 -7.15
C THR A 89 10.80 0.03 -6.36
N VAL A 90 9.74 -0.17 -5.57
CA VAL A 90 9.52 -1.39 -4.80
C VAL A 90 8.13 -1.93 -5.07
N THR A 91 8.00 -3.25 -5.18
CA THR A 91 6.69 -3.91 -5.18
C THR A 91 6.50 -4.66 -3.88
N ILE A 92 5.41 -4.34 -3.18
CA ILE A 92 5.05 -4.94 -1.90
C ILE A 92 3.75 -5.73 -2.04
N LEU A 93 3.59 -6.78 -1.25
CA LEU A 93 2.33 -7.50 -1.08
C LEU A 93 1.77 -7.21 0.31
N LEU A 94 0.55 -6.69 0.38
CA LEU A 94 -0.13 -6.37 1.63
C LEU A 94 -0.78 -7.62 2.24
N GLY A 95 -0.16 -8.25 3.24
CA GLY A 95 -0.63 -9.52 3.79
C GLY A 95 -0.43 -10.71 2.86
N ARG A 96 -0.54 -11.94 3.39
CA ARG A 96 -0.39 -13.16 2.57
C ARG A 96 -1.61 -13.29 1.65
N GLY A 97 -1.37 -13.33 0.34
CA GLY A 97 -2.44 -13.41 -0.66
C GLY A 97 -3.26 -12.13 -0.85
N GLY A 98 -2.82 -11.01 -0.26
CA GLY A 98 -3.50 -9.74 -0.42
C GLY A 98 -3.11 -9.01 -1.70
N TRP A 99 -2.96 -7.70 -1.62
CA TRP A 99 -2.84 -6.86 -2.81
C TRP A 99 -1.40 -6.47 -3.12
N PRO A 100 -0.91 -6.68 -4.36
CA PRO A 100 0.39 -6.19 -4.77
C PRO A 100 0.31 -4.69 -5.10
N ILE A 101 1.24 -3.90 -4.55
CA ILE A 101 1.37 -2.48 -4.80
C ILE A 101 2.80 -2.18 -5.25
N THR A 102 2.95 -1.51 -6.38
CA THR A 102 4.23 -0.98 -6.83
C THR A 102 4.32 0.49 -6.45
N ILE A 103 5.30 0.82 -5.63
CA ILE A 103 5.65 2.19 -5.22
C ILE A 103 6.80 2.65 -6.09
N ARG A 104 6.63 3.77 -6.79
CA ARG A 104 7.67 4.39 -7.62
C ARG A 104 7.99 5.77 -7.06
N LEU A 105 9.19 5.93 -6.52
CA LEU A 105 9.69 7.24 -6.13
C LEU A 105 10.10 7.99 -7.39
N HIS A 106 9.43 9.11 -7.67
CA HIS A 106 9.89 10.05 -8.69
C HIS A 106 10.73 11.11 -7.96
N SER A 107 11.97 11.32 -8.39
CA SER A 107 12.76 12.44 -7.93
C SER A 107 12.16 13.72 -8.51
N THR A 108 11.27 14.38 -7.77
CA THR A 108 11.02 15.80 -8.03
C THR A 108 12.22 16.54 -7.46
N ILE A 109 13.18 16.88 -8.32
CA ILE A 109 14.10 17.97 -8.01
C ILE A 109 13.20 19.20 -7.88
N ILE A 110 12.87 19.57 -6.65
CA ILE A 110 12.29 20.88 -6.38
C ILE A 110 13.47 21.84 -6.50
N THR A 111 13.68 22.40 -7.68
CA THR A 111 14.49 23.61 -7.84
C THR A 111 13.84 24.67 -6.96
N ARG A 112 14.53 25.00 -5.87
CA ARG A 112 14.21 26.14 -5.01
C ARG A 112 14.34 27.45 -5.77
#